data_AF-G2X7X5-F1
#
_entry.id   AF-G2X7X5-F1
#
_cell.length_a   1.000
_cell.length_b   1.000
_cell.length_c   1.000
_cell.angle_alpha   90.00
_cell.angle_beta   90.00
_cell.angle_gamma   90.00
#
_symmetry.space_group_name_H-M   'P 1'
#
loop_
_entity.id
_entity.type
_entity.pdbx_description
1 polymer ?
#
loop_
_entity_poly.entity_id
_entity_poly.type
_entity_poly.pdbx_seq_one_letter_code
_entity_poly.pdbx_strand_id
1 'polypeptide(L)'
;MAPDLDRYERDKMAAVERAAASGGLDIVETEDGELIAVDKDGSFYSTADSTGFAQNKPDKANIDRLVDDLRQAEEARLKKRKDRMAQSGDDGDVTYINEKNKQFNSKLSRFYNKYTAEIRDSFERGTMI
;
A
#
# COMPACT_ATOMS: atom_id res chain seq x y z
N MET A 1 1.32 -10.26 2.21
CA MET A 1 1.27 -11.11 3.42
C MET A 1 0.02 -11.96 3.36
N ALA A 2 0.12 -13.29 3.53
CA ALA A 2 -1.06 -14.15 3.61
C ALA A 2 -1.72 -13.99 5.00
N PRO A 3 -3.06 -13.90 5.09
CA PRO A 3 -3.73 -13.80 6.37
C PRO A 3 -3.65 -15.13 7.14
N ASP A 4 -3.51 -15.04 8.46
CA ASP A 4 -3.58 -16.18 9.38
C ASP A 4 -5.07 -16.44 9.71
N LEU A 5 -5.67 -17.38 8.97
CA LEU A 5 -7.10 -17.69 9.07
C LEU A 5 -7.44 -18.38 10.39
N ASP A 6 -6.59 -19.29 10.87
CA ASP A 6 -6.80 -20.03 12.12
C ASP A 6 -6.81 -19.10 13.34
N ARG A 7 -5.94 -18.08 13.34
CA ARG A 7 -5.95 -17.05 14.39
C ARG A 7 -7.20 -16.18 14.29
N TYR A 8 -7.58 -15.76 13.07
CA TYR A 8 -8.78 -14.97 12.85
C TYR A 8 -10.05 -15.69 13.33
N GLU A 9 -10.20 -16.98 13.04
CA GLU A 9 -11.34 -17.78 13.48
C GLU A 9 -11.39 -17.91 15.01
N ARG A 10 -10.25 -18.12 15.67
CA ARG A 10 -10.17 -18.14 17.14
C ARG A 10 -10.55 -16.80 17.76
N ASP A 11 -10.00 -15.70 17.24
CA ASP A 11 -10.31 -14.36 17.72
C ASP A 11 -11.79 -14.00 17.50
N LYS A 12 -12.37 -14.45 16.37
CA LYS A 12 -13.80 -14.32 16.06
C LYS A 12 -14.67 -15.08 17.06
N MET A 13 -14.37 -16.37 17.30
CA MET A 13 -15.12 -17.18 18.26
C MET A 13 -15.04 -16.57 19.66
N ALA A 14 -13.86 -16.14 20.10
CA ALA A 14 -13.68 -15.51 21.41
C ALA A 14 -14.44 -14.16 21.54
N ALA A 15 -14.57 -13.40 20.45
CA ALA A 15 -15.36 -12.18 20.44
C ALA A 15 -16.86 -12.47 20.52
N VAL A 16 -17.34 -13.46 19.76
CA VAL A 16 -18.75 -13.91 19.80
C VAL A 16 -19.12 -14.48 21.16
N GLU A 17 -18.27 -15.29 21.78
CA GLU A 17 -18.48 -15.81 23.14
C GLU A 17 -18.55 -14.69 24.17
N ARG A 18 -17.70 -13.66 24.05
CA ARG A 18 -17.72 -12.49 24.94
C ARG A 18 -19.01 -11.69 24.77
N ALA A 19 -19.47 -11.48 23.54
CA ALA A 19 -20.72 -10.80 23.24
C ALA A 19 -21.94 -11.59 23.75
N ALA A 20 -21.92 -12.92 23.61
CA ALA A 20 -22.94 -13.81 24.17
C ALA A 20 -22.98 -13.71 25.70
N ALA A 21 -21.82 -13.73 26.35
CA ALA A 21 -21.72 -13.63 27.81
C ALA A 21 -22.11 -12.25 28.37
N SER A 22 -21.88 -11.17 27.61
CA SER A 22 -22.27 -9.81 28.00
C SER A 22 -23.72 -9.48 27.65
N GLY A 23 -24.44 -10.38 26.98
CA GLY A 23 -25.82 -10.14 26.51
C GLY A 23 -25.92 -9.13 25.37
N GLY A 24 -24.83 -8.90 24.62
CA GLY A 24 -24.79 -7.96 23.48
C GLY A 24 -25.23 -8.58 22.16
N LEU A 25 -25.70 -9.83 22.18
CA LEU A 25 -26.26 -10.49 21.00
C LEU A 25 -27.79 -10.34 20.99
N ASP A 26 -28.29 -9.56 20.04
CA ASP A 26 -29.72 -9.45 19.78
C ASP A 26 -30.17 -10.64 18.93
N ILE A 27 -31.18 -11.38 19.39
CA ILE A 27 -31.82 -12.42 18.59
C ILE A 27 -32.86 -11.75 17.69
N VAL A 28 -32.62 -11.76 16.39
CA VAL A 28 -33.55 -11.25 15.37
C VAL A 28 -34.17 -12.43 14.64
N GLU A 29 -35.50 -12.50 14.63
CA GLU A 29 -36.25 -13.46 13.83
C GLU A 29 -36.40 -12.91 12.40
N THR A 30 -35.95 -13.69 11.42
CA THR A 30 -36.12 -13.37 9.99
C THR A 30 -37.52 -13.71 9.51
N GLU A 31 -37.93 -13.17 8.36
CA GLU A 31 -39.27 -13.39 7.78
C GLU A 31 -39.58 -14.89 7.51
N ASP A 32 -38.54 -15.73 7.42
CA ASP A 32 -38.62 -17.18 7.24
C ASP A 32 -38.68 -17.97 8.57
N GLY A 33 -38.67 -17.29 9.72
CA GLY A 33 -38.71 -17.90 11.06
C GLY A 33 -37.37 -18.41 11.59
N GLU A 34 -36.25 -18.07 10.92
CA GLU A 34 -34.89 -18.39 11.39
C GLU A 34 -34.40 -17.33 12.38
N LEU A 35 -33.92 -17.76 13.56
CA LEU A 35 -33.39 -16.89 14.61
C LEU A 35 -31.89 -16.64 14.37
N ILE A 36 -31.53 -15.40 14.07
CA ILE A 36 -30.14 -14.97 13.85
C ILE A 36 -29.67 -14.11 15.02
N ALA A 37 -28.55 -14.47 15.63
CA ALA A 37 -27.89 -13.63 16.63
C ALA A 37 -27.07 -12.53 15.94
N VAL A 38 -27.47 -11.27 16.11
CA VAL A 38 -26.84 -10.09 15.53
C VAL A 38 -26.12 -9.31 16.64
N ASP A 39 -24.81 -9.10 16.45
CA ASP A 39 -23.99 -8.22 17.29
C ASP A 39 -24.21 -6.76 16.86
N LYS A 40 -25.06 -6.02 17.58
CA LYS A 40 -25.30 -4.59 17.32
C LYS A 40 -24.21 -3.69 17.87
N ASP A 41 -23.54 -4.10 18.94
CA ASP A 41 -22.53 -3.31 19.64
C ASP A 41 -21.20 -3.26 18.86
N GLY A 42 -21.07 -4.07 17.81
CA GLY A 42 -19.91 -4.10 16.93
C GLY A 42 -18.66 -4.63 17.63
N SER A 43 -18.85 -5.62 18.50
CA SER A 43 -17.79 -6.24 19.31
C SER A 43 -16.72 -6.93 18.44
N PHE A 44 -17.11 -7.51 17.31
CA PHE A 44 -16.19 -8.08 16.33
C PHE A 44 -16.26 -7.36 14.97
N TYR A 45 -17.48 -7.11 14.48
CA TYR A 45 -17.70 -6.32 13.27
C TYR A 45 -17.97 -4.88 13.68
N SER A 46 -16.90 -4.08 13.74
CA SER A 46 -16.95 -2.68 14.18
C SER A 46 -17.98 -1.86 13.38
N THR A 47 -18.89 -1.18 14.09
CA THR A 47 -19.79 -0.16 13.54
C THR A 47 -19.19 1.25 13.74
N ALA A 48 -19.79 2.27 13.15
CA ALA A 48 -19.29 3.66 13.26
C ALA A 48 -19.16 4.15 14.72
N ASP A 49 -20.01 3.63 15.62
CA ASP A 49 -20.04 4.00 17.04
C ASP A 49 -19.23 3.04 17.94
N SER A 50 -18.62 2.01 17.35
CA SER A 50 -17.84 1.03 18.11
C SER A 50 -16.50 1.60 18.58
N THR A 51 -16.18 1.42 19.86
CA THR A 51 -14.95 1.97 20.49
C THR A 51 -13.96 0.90 20.94
N GLY A 52 -14.30 -0.38 20.73
CA GLY A 52 -13.51 -1.54 21.21
C GLY A 52 -12.09 -1.62 20.65
N PHE A 53 -11.84 -1.02 19.48
CA PHE A 53 -10.51 -1.01 18.85
C PHE A 53 -9.42 -0.37 19.71
N ALA A 54 -9.78 0.59 20.57
CA ALA A 54 -8.84 1.34 21.40
C ALA A 54 -8.15 0.46 22.48
N GLN A 55 -8.74 -0.68 22.83
CA GLN A 55 -8.21 -1.59 23.84
C GLN A 55 -7.37 -2.73 23.27
N ASN A 56 -7.21 -2.79 21.94
CA ASN A 56 -6.46 -3.85 21.29
C ASN A 56 -4.95 -3.71 21.59
N LYS A 57 -4.38 -4.73 22.25
CA LYS A 57 -2.95 -4.86 22.50
C LYS A 57 -2.43 -6.08 21.73
N PRO A 58 -1.89 -5.90 20.51
CA PRO A 58 -1.41 -7.01 19.70
C PRO A 58 -0.16 -7.65 20.33
N ASP A 59 0.02 -8.94 20.07
CA ASP A 59 1.21 -9.66 20.49
C ASP A 59 2.48 -9.11 19.83
N LYS A 60 3.60 -9.16 20.56
CA LYS A 60 4.92 -8.71 20.06
C LYS A 60 5.28 -9.35 18.72
N ALA A 61 4.99 -10.63 18.54
CA ALA A 61 5.26 -11.35 17.29
C ALA A 61 4.56 -10.72 16.07
N ASN A 62 3.37 -10.13 16.24
CA ASN A 62 2.67 -9.46 15.14
C ASN A 62 3.27 -8.08 14.86
N ILE A 63 3.76 -7.39 15.89
CA ILE A 63 4.48 -6.13 15.75
C ILE A 63 5.79 -6.36 15.00
N ASP A 64 6.56 -7.40 15.36
CA ASP A 64 7.82 -7.74 14.71
C ASP A 64 7.59 -8.08 13.23
N ARG A 65 6.57 -8.88 12.91
CA ARG A 65 6.18 -9.17 11.52
C ARG A 65 5.87 -7.90 10.71
N LEU A 66 5.15 -6.94 11.30
CA LEU A 66 4.83 -5.67 10.66
C LEU A 66 6.10 -4.85 10.40
N VAL A 67 6.99 -4.77 11.39
CA VAL A 67 8.25 -4.03 11.26
C VAL A 67 9.12 -4.62 10.15
N ASP A 68 9.19 -5.94 10.07
CA ASP A 68 9.98 -6.62 9.03
C ASP A 68 9.38 -6.40 7.63
N ASP A 69 8.04 -6.44 7.49
CA ASP A 69 7.38 -6.14 6.21
C ASP A 69 7.62 -4.68 5.78
N LEU A 70 7.58 -3.73 6.72
CA LEU A 70 7.90 -2.33 6.45
C LEU A 70 9.34 -2.14 5.97
N ARG A 71 10.30 -2.82 6.60
CA ARG A 71 11.71 -2.80 6.18
C ARG A 71 11.89 -3.37 4.78
N GLN A 72 11.29 -4.53 4.49
CA GLN A 72 11.35 -5.14 3.15
C GLN A 72 10.73 -4.25 2.08
N ALA A 73 9.61 -3.60 2.37
CA ALA A 73 8.96 -2.66 1.46
C ALA A 73 9.84 -1.43 1.18
N GLU A 74 10.52 -0.90 2.20
CA GLU A 74 11.46 0.22 2.07
C GLU A 74 12.67 -0.17 1.21
N GLU A 75 13.29 -1.32 1.48
CA GLU A 75 14.40 -1.85 0.70
C GLU A 75 14.02 -2.05 -0.76
N ALA A 76 12.85 -2.65 -1.02
CA ALA A 76 12.33 -2.82 -2.38
C ALA A 76 12.11 -1.48 -3.08
N ARG A 77 11.58 -0.47 -2.38
CA ARG A 77 11.39 0.88 -2.91
C ARG A 77 12.72 1.56 -3.25
N LEU A 78 13.71 1.46 -2.36
CA LEU A 78 15.04 2.02 -2.55
C LEU A 78 15.78 1.33 -3.72
N LYS A 79 15.71 0.00 -3.80
CA LYS A 79 16.26 -0.78 -4.91
C LYS A 79 15.64 -0.35 -6.24
N LYS A 80 14.31 -0.33 -6.36
CA LYS A 80 13.62 0.13 -7.58
C LYS A 80 14.00 1.57 -7.96
N ARG A 81 14.23 2.46 -6.98
CA ARG A 81 14.70 3.82 -7.25
C ARG A 81 16.12 3.83 -7.80
N LYS A 82 17.03 3.06 -7.20
CA LYS A 82 18.42 2.92 -7.64
C LYS A 82 18.49 2.36 -9.06
N ASP A 83 17.73 1.30 -9.34
CA ASP A 83 17.69 0.66 -10.65
C ASP A 83 17.24 1.64 -11.75
N ARG A 84 16.20 2.46 -11.50
CA ARG A 84 15.79 3.52 -12.43
C ARG A 84 16.87 4.58 -12.67
N MET A 85 17.63 4.92 -11.64
CA MET A 85 18.73 5.90 -11.76
C MET A 85 19.91 5.31 -12.55
N ALA A 86 20.21 4.03 -12.37
CA ALA A 86 21.26 3.31 -13.09
C ALA A 86 20.90 3.11 -14.58
N GLN A 87 19.66 2.69 -14.88
CA GLN A 87 19.17 2.52 -16.26
C GLN A 87 19.11 3.82 -17.06
N SER A 88 19.02 4.98 -16.40
CA SER A 88 18.98 6.28 -17.07
C SER A 88 20.34 6.72 -17.66
N GLY A 89 21.35 5.85 -17.78
CA GLY A 89 22.70 6.22 -18.19
C GLY A 89 23.43 5.30 -19.18
N ASP A 90 22.84 4.17 -19.60
CA ASP A 90 23.63 3.12 -20.27
C ASP A 90 23.41 3.02 -21.79
N ASP A 91 22.39 3.67 -22.36
CA ASP A 91 21.91 3.39 -23.72
C ASP A 91 21.84 4.61 -24.66
N GLY A 92 22.43 5.76 -24.29
CA GLY A 92 22.36 6.97 -25.12
C GLY A 92 23.46 8.00 -24.87
N ASP A 93 23.49 9.04 -25.72
CA ASP A 93 24.50 10.09 -25.66
C ASP A 93 24.51 10.82 -24.31
N VAL A 94 25.72 11.01 -23.78
CA VAL A 94 25.94 11.68 -22.49
C VAL A 94 25.76 13.19 -22.68
N THR A 95 24.55 13.68 -22.39
CA THR A 95 24.21 15.12 -22.46
C THR A 95 24.53 15.91 -21.19
N TYR A 96 25.20 15.30 -20.21
CA TYR A 96 25.38 15.88 -18.87
C TYR A 96 26.82 15.84 -18.35
N ILE A 97 27.18 16.82 -17.52
CA ILE A 97 28.50 16.92 -16.88
C ILE A 97 28.47 16.44 -15.42
N ASN A 98 27.32 16.57 -14.73
CA ASN A 98 27.15 16.14 -13.34
C ASN A 98 25.76 15.54 -13.08
N GLU A 99 25.56 14.91 -11.91
CA GLU A 99 24.31 14.22 -11.55
C GLU A 99 23.10 15.17 -11.44
N LYS A 100 23.31 16.40 -10.94
CA LYS A 100 22.23 17.40 -10.87
C LYS A 100 21.79 17.84 -12.28
N ASN A 101 22.75 18.01 -13.18
CA ASN A 101 22.51 18.34 -14.58
C ASN A 101 21.83 17.18 -15.31
N LYS A 102 22.18 15.93 -15.01
CA LYS A 102 21.46 14.74 -15.51
C LYS A 102 19.98 14.76 -15.12
N GLN A 103 19.69 15.03 -13.84
CA GLN A 103 18.32 15.10 -13.35
C GLN A 103 17.55 16.27 -13.98
N PHE A 104 18.21 17.41 -14.16
CA PHE A 104 17.63 18.56 -14.84
C PHE A 104 17.34 18.29 -16.32
N ASN A 105 18.28 17.71 -17.07
CA ASN A 105 18.10 17.31 -18.47
C ASN A 105 17.00 16.24 -18.60
N SER A 106 16.93 15.27 -17.68
CA SER A 106 15.83 14.28 -17.63
C SER A 106 14.48 14.95 -17.39
N LYS A 107 14.43 15.99 -16.55
CA LYS A 107 13.21 16.79 -16.35
C LYS A 107 12.84 17.53 -17.63
N LEU A 108 13.77 18.25 -18.26
CA LEU A 108 13.54 18.95 -19.52
C LEU A 108 13.04 17.98 -20.60
N SER A 109 13.66 16.81 -20.68
CA SER A 109 13.30 15.77 -21.63
C SER A 109 11.83 15.36 -21.51
N ARG A 110 11.33 15.15 -20.28
CA ARG A 110 9.92 14.78 -20.05
C ARG A 110 8.91 15.85 -20.48
N PHE A 111 9.25 17.13 -20.34
CA PHE A 111 8.31 18.23 -20.63
C PHE A 111 8.43 18.76 -22.06
N TYR A 112 9.65 18.83 -22.60
CA TYR A 112 9.93 19.57 -23.83
C TYR A 112 10.23 18.67 -25.03
N ASN A 113 10.63 17.41 -24.85
CA ASN A 113 10.96 16.54 -25.99
C ASN A 113 9.80 16.37 -26.98
N LYS A 114 8.56 16.44 -26.49
CA LYS A 114 7.38 16.39 -27.35
C LYS A 114 7.32 17.55 -28.36
N TYR A 115 7.88 18.70 -27.99
CA TYR A 115 7.82 19.94 -28.77
C TYR A 115 9.16 20.27 -29.45
N THR A 116 10.27 19.69 -28.99
CA THR A 116 11.61 19.97 -29.51
C THR A 116 12.18 18.83 -30.37
N ALA A 117 11.35 17.88 -30.79
CA ALA A 117 11.75 16.76 -31.64
C ALA A 117 12.36 17.25 -32.96
N GLU A 118 11.69 18.15 -33.68
CA GLU A 118 12.18 18.71 -34.95
C GLU A 118 13.53 19.41 -34.81
N ILE A 119 13.70 20.17 -33.72
CA ILE A 119 14.95 20.87 -33.42
C ILE A 119 16.07 19.85 -33.18
N ARG A 120 15.80 18.78 -32.42
CA ARG A 120 16.79 17.72 -32.16
C ARG A 120 17.19 17.01 -33.45
N ASP A 121 16.22 16.60 -34.26
CA ASP A 121 16.50 15.90 -35.51
C ASP A 121 17.32 16.78 -36.47
N SER A 122 17.07 18.10 -36.48
CA SER A 122 17.86 19.06 -37.26
C SER A 122 19.31 19.20 -36.74
N PHE A 123 19.52 19.13 -35.41
CA PHE A 123 20.87 19.04 -34.84
C PHE A 123 21.57 17.74 -35.22
N GLU A 124 20.88 16.60 -35.17
CA GLU A 124 21.43 15.28 -35.55
C GLU A 124 21.75 15.20 -37.05
N ARG A 125 20.97 15.86 -37.91
CA ARG A 125 21.23 15.98 -39.36
C ARG A 125 22.28 17.01 -39.73
N GLY A 126 22.65 17.92 -38.82
CA GLY A 126 23.62 18.99 -39.07
C GLY A 126 23.12 20.13 -39.96
N THR A 127 21.81 20.19 -40.26
CA THR A 127 21.20 21.24 -41.09
C THR A 127 19.83 21.64 -40.56
N MET A 128 19.52 22.93 -40.57
CA MET A 128 18.22 23.46 -40.16
C MET A 128 17.26 23.43 -41.37
N ILE A 129 16.16 22.67 -41.27
CA ILE A 129 14.98 22.72 -42.15
C ILE A 129 13.78 23.06 -41.28
#